data_AF-A0A382SAT4-F1
#
_entry.id   AF-A0A382SAT4-F1
#
_cell.length_a   1.000
_cell.length_b   1.000
_cell.length_c   1.000
_cell.angle_alpha   90.00
_cell.angle_beta   90.00
_cell.angle_gamma   90.00
#
_symmetry.space_group_name_H-M   'P 1'
#
loop_
_entity.id
_entity.type
_entity.pdbx_description
1 polymer ?
#
loop_
_entity_poly.entity_id
_entity_poly.type
_entity_poly.pdbx_seq_one_letter_code
_entity_poly.pdbx_strand_id
1 'polypeptide(L)'
;MGYDFKNLNGEAFRFNIGAWSRVLELAHYFGWQPMGTTLRGSTVRVPDGLDISNEQYIRETVERWDGEYCANEWQLVEEEDALNLAFALMIAVKALPDEDDDSKIVQSIDHWSGKDNKKILKDFIKYCVGGEFDIL
;
A
#
# COMPACT_ATOMS: atom_id res chain seq x y z
N MET A 1 -14.44 -6.53 -1.34
CA MET A 1 -13.13 -6.62 -2.01
C MET A 1 -12.16 -5.70 -1.29
N GLY A 2 -10.89 -6.09 -1.19
CA GLY A 2 -9.87 -5.42 -0.39
C GLY A 2 -8.48 -5.82 -0.84
N TYR A 3 -7.49 -5.26 -0.15
CA TYR A 3 -6.08 -5.53 -0.33
C TYR A 3 -5.61 -6.35 0.88
N ASP A 4 -5.00 -7.49 0.60
CA ASP A 4 -4.30 -8.27 1.61
C ASP A 4 -2.80 -7.93 1.53
N PHE A 5 -2.14 -7.80 2.67
CA PHE A 5 -0.73 -7.45 2.74
C PHE A 5 -0.01 -8.55 3.49
N LYS A 6 1.16 -8.96 3.00
CA LYS A 6 1.99 -9.96 3.68
C LYS A 6 3.45 -9.55 3.70
N ASN A 7 4.06 -9.52 4.88
CA ASN A 7 5.49 -9.23 5.02
C ASN A 7 6.29 -10.54 5.18
N LEU A 8 7.62 -10.43 5.09
CA LEU A 8 8.51 -11.59 5.24
C LEU A 8 8.46 -12.21 6.65
N ASN A 9 8.03 -11.46 7.65
CA ASN A 9 7.83 -11.95 9.03
C ASN A 9 6.58 -12.84 9.16
N GLY A 10 5.81 -13.01 8.08
CA GLY A 10 4.57 -13.79 8.07
C GLY A 10 3.39 -13.05 8.68
N GLU A 11 3.53 -11.76 8.99
CA GLU A 11 2.44 -10.92 9.46
C GLU A 11 1.57 -10.54 8.26
N ALA A 12 0.28 -10.41 8.54
CA ALA A 12 -0.70 -10.00 7.54
C ALA A 12 -1.44 -8.75 8.00
N PHE A 13 -1.72 -7.87 7.05
CA PHE A 13 -2.62 -6.74 7.23
C PHE A 13 -3.71 -6.79 6.16
N ARG A 14 -4.85 -6.14 6.42
CA ARG A 14 -5.93 -6.05 5.43
C ARG A 14 -6.56 -4.67 5.46
N PHE A 15 -6.76 -4.10 4.28
CA PHE A 15 -7.63 -2.96 4.06
C PHE A 15 -8.77 -3.34 3.11
N ASN A 16 -9.92 -2.71 3.27
CA ASN A 16 -10.90 -2.70 2.16
C ASN A 16 -10.40 -1.76 1.05
N ILE A 17 -10.95 -1.91 -0.15
CA ILE A 17 -10.48 -1.17 -1.34
C ILE A 17 -10.44 0.36 -1.15
N GLY A 18 -11.48 0.93 -0.52
CA GLY A 18 -11.56 2.38 -0.29
C GLY A 18 -10.71 2.88 0.87
N ALA A 19 -10.41 2.02 1.85
CA ALA A 19 -9.48 2.36 2.91
C ALA A 19 -8.05 2.44 2.38
N TRP A 20 -7.63 1.48 1.55
CA TRP A 20 -6.26 1.46 1.03
C TRP A 20 -5.93 2.72 0.23
N SER A 21 -6.78 3.11 -0.73
CA SER A 21 -6.56 4.33 -1.51
C SER A 21 -6.45 5.57 -0.61
N ARG A 22 -7.26 5.66 0.44
CA ARG A 22 -7.22 6.76 1.40
C ARG A 22 -5.99 6.75 2.29
N VAL A 23 -5.38 5.58 2.59
CA VAL A 23 -4.08 5.52 3.28
C VAL A 23 -3.01 6.17 2.40
N LEU A 24 -2.97 5.81 1.12
CA LEU A 24 -2.00 6.35 0.16
C LEU A 24 -2.18 7.86 -0.02
N GLU A 25 -3.42 8.34 -0.19
CA GLU A 25 -3.74 9.76 -0.27
C GLU A 25 -3.30 10.53 0.99
N LEU A 26 -3.57 9.96 2.16
CA LEU A 26 -3.16 10.57 3.44
C LEU A 26 -1.63 10.64 3.53
N ALA A 27 -0.93 9.54 3.26
CA ALA A 27 0.52 9.50 3.31
C ALA A 27 1.14 10.51 2.33
N HIS A 28 0.65 10.54 1.09
CA HIS A 28 1.11 11.49 0.07
C HIS A 28 0.89 12.94 0.52
N TYR A 29 -0.27 13.26 1.10
CA TYR A 29 -0.54 14.58 1.67
C TYR A 29 0.44 14.96 2.78
N PHE A 30 0.89 13.99 3.59
CA PHE A 30 1.86 14.19 4.66
C PHE A 30 3.33 13.96 4.23
N GLY A 31 3.60 13.96 2.92
CA GLY A 31 4.96 14.03 2.38
C GLY A 31 5.58 12.70 1.97
N TRP A 32 4.84 11.59 1.99
CA TRP A 32 5.30 10.37 1.33
C TRP A 32 5.42 10.61 -0.18
N GLN A 33 6.53 10.18 -0.77
CA GLN A 33 6.76 10.19 -2.21
C GLN A 33 6.86 8.73 -2.64
N PRO A 34 5.85 8.18 -3.34
CA PRO A 34 5.85 6.78 -3.75
C PRO A 34 7.09 6.47 -4.58
N MET A 35 7.81 5.42 -4.20
CA MET A 35 8.96 4.93 -4.97
C MET A 35 8.55 3.99 -6.12
N GLY A 36 7.28 3.56 -6.11
CA GLY A 36 6.77 2.54 -7.01
C GLY A 36 6.97 1.15 -6.43
N THR A 37 6.00 0.27 -6.68
CA THR A 37 6.11 -1.15 -6.36
C THR A 37 6.90 -1.91 -7.42
N THR A 38 7.35 -3.13 -7.13
CA THR A 38 7.99 -4.01 -8.10
C THR A 38 7.23 -5.32 -8.26
N LEU A 39 7.22 -5.88 -9.48
CA LEU A 39 6.74 -7.24 -9.72
C LEU A 39 7.90 -8.23 -9.72
N ARG A 40 7.76 -9.31 -8.95
CA ARG A 40 8.68 -10.44 -8.99
C ARG A 40 8.23 -11.38 -10.10
N GLY A 41 9.13 -11.79 -10.99
CA GLY A 41 8.76 -12.68 -12.11
C GLY A 41 8.08 -13.99 -11.64
N SER A 42 8.38 -14.46 -10.42
CA SER A 42 7.75 -15.64 -9.81
C SER A 42 6.29 -15.44 -9.39
N THR A 43 5.80 -14.20 -9.28
CA THR A 43 4.41 -13.91 -8.88
C THR A 43 3.50 -13.59 -10.06
N VAL A 44 4.07 -13.34 -11.24
CA VAL A 44 3.32 -13.04 -12.45
C VAL A 44 2.46 -14.24 -12.86
N ARG A 45 1.13 -14.03 -12.94
CA ARG A 45 0.19 -15.02 -13.44
C ARG A 45 0.24 -15.05 -14.97
N VAL A 46 0.71 -16.16 -15.53
CA VAL A 46 0.76 -16.37 -16.99
C VAL A 46 -0.59 -16.93 -17.49
N PRO A 47 -1.26 -16.27 -18.45
CA PRO A 47 -2.44 -16.81 -19.11
C PRO A 47 -2.14 -18.06 -19.94
N ASP A 48 -3.11 -18.96 -20.03
CA ASP A 48 -3.04 -20.12 -20.94
C ASP A 48 -3.21 -19.70 -22.41
N GLY A 49 -2.54 -20.42 -23.33
CA GLY A 49 -2.77 -20.29 -24.77
C GLY A 49 -2.11 -19.10 -25.45
N LEU A 50 -1.02 -18.57 -24.89
CA LEU A 50 -0.23 -17.51 -25.50
C LEU A 50 0.61 -18.03 -26.67
N ASP A 51 0.76 -17.20 -27.71
CA ASP A 51 1.67 -17.44 -28.85
C ASP A 51 3.15 -17.13 -28.52
N ILE A 52 3.45 -16.77 -27.27
CA ILE A 52 4.79 -16.47 -26.75
C ILE A 52 5.13 -17.39 -25.58
N SER A 53 6.43 -17.52 -25.26
CA SER A 53 6.85 -18.33 -24.11
C SER A 53 6.47 -17.65 -22.79
N ASN A 54 6.30 -18.47 -21.74
CA ASN A 54 6.03 -17.97 -20.39
C ASN A 54 7.12 -17.00 -19.93
N GLU A 55 8.40 -17.30 -20.20
CA GLU A 55 9.54 -16.46 -19.84
C GLU A 55 9.49 -15.10 -20.53
N GLN A 56 9.10 -15.08 -21.81
CA GLN A 56 8.92 -13.83 -22.55
C GLN A 56 7.78 -13.01 -21.96
N TYR A 57 6.62 -13.63 -21.70
CA TYR A 57 5.47 -12.94 -21.11
C TYR A 57 5.81 -12.36 -19.73
N ILE A 58 6.45 -13.15 -18.86
CA ILE A 58 6.85 -12.71 -17.51
C ILE A 58 7.81 -11.53 -17.59
N ARG A 59 8.85 -11.61 -18.43
CA ARG A 59 9.82 -10.51 -18.60
C ARG A 59 9.13 -9.23 -19.08
N GLU A 60 8.31 -9.32 -20.14
CA GLU A 60 7.61 -8.14 -20.67
C GLU A 60 6.62 -7.55 -19.66
N THR A 61 6.00 -8.37 -18.82
CA THR A 61 5.07 -7.92 -17.78
C THR A 61 5.81 -7.16 -16.69
N VAL A 62 6.92 -7.70 -16.19
CA VAL A 62 7.76 -7.04 -15.18
C VAL A 62 8.37 -5.74 -15.73
N GLU A 63 8.85 -5.73 -16.98
CA GLU A 63 9.43 -4.54 -17.62
C GLU A 63 8.41 -3.42 -17.86
N ARG A 64 7.12 -3.75 -18.05
CA ARG A 64 6.04 -2.78 -18.27
C ARG A 64 5.39 -2.29 -16.98
N TRP A 65 5.72 -2.87 -15.84
CA TRP A 65 5.14 -2.48 -14.57
C TRP A 65 5.43 -1.01 -14.27
N ASP A 66 4.40 -0.25 -13.92
CA ASP A 66 4.49 1.20 -13.72
C ASP A 66 4.67 1.61 -12.25
N GLY A 67 4.72 0.63 -11.35
CA GLY A 67 4.92 0.86 -9.93
C GLY A 67 3.63 1.14 -9.15
N GLU A 68 2.45 0.84 -9.68
CA GLU A 68 1.19 1.10 -8.98
C GLU A 68 1.01 0.29 -7.68
N TYR A 69 0.15 0.79 -6.78
CA TYR A 69 -0.09 0.17 -5.46
C TYR A 69 -1.47 -0.52 -5.37
N CYS A 70 -2.28 -0.44 -6.42
CA CYS A 70 -3.71 -0.76 -6.37
C CYS A 70 -4.13 -1.93 -7.29
N ALA A 71 -3.19 -2.64 -7.92
CA ALA A 71 -3.51 -3.67 -8.91
C ALA A 71 -3.96 -5.03 -8.35
N ASN A 72 -3.50 -5.40 -7.14
CA ASN A 72 -3.61 -6.77 -6.58
C ASN A 72 -2.87 -7.83 -7.41
N GLU A 73 -1.63 -7.53 -7.81
CA GLU A 73 -0.78 -8.35 -8.66
C GLU A 73 0.43 -8.90 -7.89
N TRP A 74 0.32 -9.10 -6.57
CA TRP A 74 1.46 -9.50 -5.71
C TRP A 74 2.63 -8.52 -5.83
N GLN A 75 2.31 -7.22 -5.92
CA GLN A 75 3.32 -6.19 -6.06
C GLN A 75 4.04 -5.93 -4.73
N LEU A 76 5.37 -5.88 -4.80
CA LEU A 76 6.25 -5.68 -3.66
C LEU A 76 6.42 -4.19 -3.37
N VAL A 77 6.23 -3.81 -2.11
CA VAL A 77 6.70 -2.55 -1.55
C VAL A 77 8.06 -2.80 -0.90
N GLU A 78 9.11 -2.18 -1.44
CA GLU A 78 10.48 -2.27 -0.92
C GLU A 78 10.58 -1.67 0.49
N GLU A 79 11.56 -2.12 1.27
CA GLU A 79 11.74 -1.69 2.67
C GLU A 79 11.86 -0.16 2.81
N GLU A 80 12.62 0.50 1.93
CA GLU A 80 12.79 1.95 1.97
C GLU A 80 11.46 2.69 1.79
N ASP A 81 10.62 2.23 0.85
CA ASP A 81 9.33 2.83 0.58
C ASP A 81 8.32 2.54 1.71
N ALA A 82 8.35 1.33 2.27
CA ALA A 82 7.56 0.97 3.44
C ALA A 82 7.89 1.86 4.65
N LEU A 83 9.18 2.13 4.89
CA LEU A 83 9.63 3.03 5.96
C LEU A 83 9.22 4.49 5.70
N ASN A 84 9.33 4.96 4.46
CA ASN A 84 8.91 6.30 4.07
C ASN A 84 7.39 6.48 4.22
N LEU A 85 6.61 5.46 3.83
CA LEU A 85 5.16 5.40 4.02
C LEU A 85 4.81 5.44 5.52
N ALA A 86 5.48 4.63 6.34
CA ALA A 86 5.30 4.63 7.79
C ALA A 86 5.57 6.00 8.40
N PHE A 87 6.66 6.65 7.99
CA PHE A 87 7.06 7.96 8.50
C PHE A 87 6.01 9.04 8.19
N ALA A 88 5.53 9.10 6.95
CA ALA A 88 4.48 10.06 6.58
C ALA A 88 3.17 9.81 7.36
N LEU A 89 2.78 8.54 7.53
CA LEU A 89 1.61 8.19 8.32
C LEU A 89 1.78 8.52 9.81
N MET A 90 3.00 8.42 10.36
CA MET A 90 3.28 8.87 11.73
C MET A 90 3.06 10.38 11.90
N ILE A 91 3.44 11.18 10.90
CA ILE A 91 3.16 12.62 10.88
C ILE A 91 1.64 12.84 10.78
N ALA A 92 0.97 12.13 9.87
CA ALA A 92 -0.47 12.21 9.68
C ALA A 92 -1.22 11.96 10.99
N VAL A 93 -0.96 10.83 11.67
CA VAL A 93 -1.62 10.46 12.94
C VAL A 93 -1.45 11.51 14.04
N LYS A 94 -0.33 12.26 14.06
CA LYS A 94 -0.14 13.36 15.02
C LYS A 94 -1.00 14.58 14.69
N ALA A 95 -1.25 14.83 13.41
CA ALA A 95 -2.05 15.96 12.92
C ALA A 95 -3.56 15.67 12.85
N LEU A 96 -3.95 14.39 12.78
CA LEU A 96 -5.35 13.97 12.76
C LEU A 96 -6.05 14.31 14.08
N PRO A 97 -7.26 14.89 14.04
CA PRO A 97 -8.05 15.18 15.22
C PRO A 97 -8.53 13.89 15.88
N ASP A 98 -8.77 13.94 17.19
CA ASP A 98 -9.32 12.80 17.95
C ASP A 98 -10.85 12.72 17.87
N GLU A 99 -11.50 13.79 17.43
CA GLU A 99 -12.94 13.89 17.16
C GLU A 99 -13.16 14.13 15.67
N ASP A 100 -14.28 13.62 15.15
CA ASP A 100 -14.67 13.83 13.75
C ASP A 100 -15.08 15.30 13.56
N ASP A 101 -14.53 15.93 12.52
CA ASP A 101 -14.77 17.34 12.20
C ASP A 101 -15.14 17.44 10.72
N ASP A 102 -16.45 17.53 10.46
CA ASP A 102 -17.06 17.62 9.13
C ASP A 102 -16.59 18.83 8.30
N SER A 103 -15.80 19.75 8.88
CA SER A 103 -15.32 20.96 8.18
C SER A 103 -14.11 20.74 7.26
N LYS A 104 -13.57 19.51 7.17
CA LYS A 104 -12.28 19.27 6.50
C LYS A 104 -12.38 19.01 5.00
N ILE A 105 -11.51 19.70 4.26
CA ILE A 105 -11.44 19.71 2.79
C ILE A 105 -10.86 18.39 2.23
N VAL A 106 -10.05 17.68 3.01
CA VAL A 106 -9.34 16.46 2.56
C VAL A 106 -10.10 15.23 3.04
N GLN A 107 -10.71 14.49 2.11
CA GLN A 107 -11.54 13.31 2.40
C GLN A 107 -10.79 12.22 3.17
N SER A 108 -9.48 12.06 2.94
CA SER A 108 -8.67 11.09 3.68
C SER A 108 -8.43 11.51 5.14
N ILE A 109 -8.31 12.81 5.43
CA ILE A 109 -8.18 13.32 6.80
C ILE A 109 -9.47 13.07 7.58
N ASP A 110 -10.62 13.36 6.98
CA ASP A 110 -11.93 13.07 7.57
C ASP A 110 -12.07 11.57 7.85
N HIS A 111 -11.83 10.72 6.83
CA HIS A 111 -11.93 9.27 6.96
C HIS A 111 -11.06 8.66 8.06
N TRP A 112 -9.86 9.20 8.28
CA TRP A 112 -8.91 8.68 9.25
C TRP A 112 -8.97 9.36 10.63
N SER A 113 -9.84 10.36 10.80
CA SER A 113 -10.08 11.01 12.08
C SER A 113 -10.75 10.07 13.07
N GLY A 114 -10.67 10.41 14.35
CA GLY A 114 -11.23 9.58 15.41
C GLY A 114 -10.28 8.49 15.92
N LYS A 115 -10.52 8.05 17.16
CA LYS A 115 -9.60 7.18 17.90
C LYS A 115 -9.41 5.81 17.26
N ASP A 116 -10.48 5.22 16.72
CA ASP A 116 -10.45 3.88 16.13
C ASP A 116 -9.69 3.85 14.81
N ASN A 117 -9.93 4.83 13.93
CA ASN A 117 -9.21 4.96 12.67
C ASN A 117 -7.72 5.25 12.89
N LYS A 118 -7.38 6.13 13.86
CA LYS A 118 -5.99 6.37 14.26
C LYS A 118 -5.33 5.12 14.83
N LYS A 119 -6.07 4.22 15.47
CA LYS A 119 -5.54 2.94 15.95
C LYS A 119 -5.18 2.03 14.76
N ILE A 120 -6.05 1.93 13.76
CA ILE A 120 -5.77 1.17 12.53
C ILE A 120 -4.51 1.69 11.85
N LEU A 121 -4.38 3.02 11.68
CA LEU A 121 -3.17 3.62 11.11
C LEU A 121 -1.92 3.31 11.93
N LYS A 122 -2.00 3.37 13.28
CA LYS A 122 -0.86 3.04 14.15
C LYS A 122 -0.43 1.58 14.02
N ASP A 123 -1.38 0.66 13.86
CA ASP A 123 -1.07 -0.75 13.68
C ASP A 123 -0.48 -1.01 12.28
N PHE A 124 -0.98 -0.33 11.25
CA PHE A 124 -0.37 -0.38 9.91
C PHE A 124 1.02 0.26 9.86
N ILE A 125 1.25 1.35 10.58
CA ILE A 125 2.59 1.96 10.73
C ILE A 125 3.58 0.95 11.29
N LYS A 126 3.22 0.21 12.35
CA LYS A 126 4.08 -0.84 12.92
C LYS A 126 4.38 -1.93 11.90
N TYR A 127 3.37 -2.32 11.12
CA TYR A 127 3.50 -3.30 10.06
C TYR A 127 4.52 -2.84 8.99
N CYS A 128 4.42 -1.59 8.51
CA CYS A 128 5.37 -1.02 7.56
C CYS A 128 6.79 -0.87 8.12
N VAL A 129 6.94 -0.59 9.43
CA VAL A 129 8.25 -0.57 10.10
C VAL A 129 8.90 -1.96 10.14
N GLY A 130 8.13 -3.03 9.93
CA GLY A 130 8.62 -4.40 9.80
C GLY A 130 9.38 -4.69 8.50
N GLY A 131 9.42 -3.75 7.55
CA GLY A 131 10.17 -3.83 6.31
C GLY A 131 9.29 -4.04 5.08
N GLU A 132 9.85 -4.68 4.06
CA GLU A 132 9.16 -4.95 2.79
C GLU A 132 7.89 -5.82 2.96
N PHE A 133 6.91 -5.60 2.08
CA PHE A 133 5.68 -6.40 2.05
C PHE A 133 5.08 -6.50 0.64
N ASP A 134 4.41 -7.62 0.38
CA ASP A 134 3.64 -7.86 -0.84
C ASP A 134 2.19 -7.38 -0.66
N ILE A 135 1.60 -6.81 -1.71
CA ILE A 135 0.19 -6.45 -1.82
C ILE A 135 -0.51 -7.49 -2.72
N LEU A 136 -1.51 -8.18 -2.18
CA LEU A 136 -2.16 -9.38 -2.72
C LEU A 136 -3.60 -9.13 -3.20
#